data_AF-A0A354B459-F1
#
_entry.id   AF-A0A354B459-F1
#
_cell.length_a   1.000
_cell.length_b   1.000
_cell.length_c   1.000
_cell.angle_alpha   90.00
_cell.angle_beta   90.00
_cell.angle_gamma   90.00
#
_symmetry.space_group_name_H-M   'P 1'
#
loop_
_entity.id
_entity.type
_entity.pdbx_description
1 polymer ?
#
loop_
_entity_poly.entity_id
_entity_poly.type
_entity_poly.pdbx_seq_one_letter_code
_entity_poly.pdbx_strand_id
1 'polypeptide(L)'
;MFDDTSDYDKQCQEIRQENVTLLGEFSGWLTDAGLSTVTIRSHRYNLDFFLNHFLLNGDTLKAPDGVSYVGEFLGDWFIRKAAWSSKTSIKSNAASLKKFYTFMTEKGMVKPEEFTALKQQIKEEMPDWLDTFDRYNNLDLDLDDVWPI
;
A
#
# COMPACT_ATOMS: atom_id res chain seq x y z
N MET A 1 20.77 21.11 22.44
CA MET A 1 20.06 20.71 21.21
C MET A 1 18.96 19.80 21.67
N PHE A 2 17.75 20.35 21.84
CA PHE A 2 16.61 19.61 22.37
C PHE A 2 16.06 18.78 21.22
N ASP A 3 16.05 17.46 21.42
CA ASP A 3 15.32 16.51 20.59
C ASP A 3 13.82 16.75 20.83
N ASP A 4 13.24 17.67 20.06
CA ASP A 4 11.80 17.94 20.04
C ASP A 4 11.12 17.05 18.99
N THR A 5 11.36 15.75 19.08
CA THR A 5 10.63 14.76 18.29
C THR A 5 9.18 14.74 18.78
N SER A 6 8.24 15.07 17.89
CA SER A 6 6.81 15.10 18.22
C SER A 6 6.30 13.71 18.62
N ASP A 7 5.21 13.63 19.38
CA ASP A 7 4.63 12.33 19.74
C ASP A 7 4.20 11.52 18.49
N TYR A 8 3.80 12.21 17.42
CA TYR A 8 3.57 11.62 16.11
C TYR A 8 4.84 10.98 15.53
N ASP A 9 5.97 11.70 15.54
CA ASP A 9 7.23 11.18 15.01
C ASP A 9 7.71 9.95 15.78
N LYS A 10 7.54 9.94 17.11
CA LYS A 10 7.84 8.76 17.95
C LYS A 10 7.00 7.56 17.55
N GLN A 11 5.68 7.75 17.42
CA GLN A 11 4.76 6.67 17.00
C GLN A 11 5.10 6.15 15.60
N CYS A 12 5.42 7.04 14.64
CA CYS A 12 5.88 6.62 13.32
C CYS A 12 7.18 5.80 13.39
N GLN A 13 8.13 6.16 14.26
CA GLN A 13 9.36 5.40 14.44
C GLN A 13 9.10 4.00 15.03
N GLU A 14 8.23 3.91 16.04
CA GLU A 14 7.81 2.64 16.64
C GLU A 14 7.15 1.72 15.61
N ILE A 15 6.19 2.25 14.84
CA ILE A 15 5.50 1.47 13.79
C ILE A 15 6.46 1.05 12.68
N ARG A 16 7.41 1.91 12.27
CA ARG A 16 8.44 1.53 11.29
C ARG A 16 9.29 0.37 11.80
N GLN A 17 9.62 0.34 13.09
CA GLN A 17 10.37 -0.76 13.70
C GLN A 17 9.56 -2.06 13.74
N GLU A 18 8.25 -2.00 14.01
CA GLU A 18 7.33 -3.14 13.88
C GLU A 18 7.28 -3.63 12.42
N ASN A 19 7.18 -2.71 11.45
CA ASN A 19 7.11 -3.01 10.03
C ASN A 19 8.39 -3.67 9.49
N VAL A 20 9.58 -3.35 10.03
CA VAL A 20 10.83 -4.05 9.66
C VAL A 20 10.72 -5.55 9.91
N THR A 21 10.24 -5.93 11.10
CA THR A 21 10.04 -7.34 11.47
C THR A 21 8.97 -7.97 10.58
N LEU A 22 7.84 -7.31 10.41
CA LEU A 22 6.72 -7.81 9.61
C LEU A 22 7.09 -8.03 8.13
N LEU A 23 7.84 -7.11 7.53
CA LEU A 23 8.35 -7.24 6.17
C LEU A 23 9.37 -8.37 6.03
N GLY A 24 10.14 -8.65 7.09
CA GLY A 24 11.04 -9.81 7.17
C GLY A 24 10.26 -11.12 7.16
N GLU A 25 9.25 -11.25 8.02
CA GLU A 25 8.37 -12.42 8.08
C GLU A 25 7.61 -12.64 6.76
N PHE A 26 7.07 -11.57 6.16
CA PHE A 26 6.42 -11.63 4.86
C PHE A 26 7.38 -12.10 3.76
N SER A 27 8.64 -11.65 3.79
CA SER A 27 9.66 -12.12 2.84
C SER A 27 9.97 -13.61 3.01
N GLY A 28 9.98 -14.11 4.26
CA GLY A 28 10.07 -15.54 4.56
C GLY A 28 8.88 -16.32 3.99
N TRP A 29 7.66 -15.85 4.23
CA TRP A 29 6.44 -16.45 3.69
C TRP A 29 6.44 -16.54 2.16
N LEU A 30 6.93 -15.51 1.46
CA LEU A 30 7.09 -15.54 0.00
C LEU A 30 8.17 -16.53 -0.47
N THR A 31 9.23 -16.70 0.33
CA THR A 31 10.30 -17.68 0.06
C THR A 31 9.75 -19.10 0.15
N ASP A 32 8.98 -19.39 1.20
CA ASP A 32 8.33 -20.69 1.39
C ASP A 32 7.31 -20.99 0.28
N ALA A 33 6.67 -19.95 -0.27
CA ALA A 33 5.83 -20.03 -1.46
C ALA A 33 6.60 -20.18 -2.78
N GLY A 34 7.93 -20.27 -2.75
CA GLY A 34 8.79 -20.55 -3.90
C GLY A 34 9.04 -19.37 -4.84
N LEU A 35 8.83 -18.13 -4.40
CA LEU A 35 9.08 -16.95 -5.23
C LEU A 35 10.58 -16.65 -5.36
N SER A 36 10.96 -16.07 -6.51
CA SER A 36 12.33 -15.63 -6.72
C SER A 36 12.72 -14.46 -5.82
N THR A 37 14.01 -14.34 -5.50
CA THR A 37 14.56 -13.22 -4.71
C THR A 37 14.25 -11.85 -5.31
N VAL A 38 14.26 -11.73 -6.65
CA VAL A 38 13.92 -10.49 -7.36
C VAL A 38 12.45 -10.13 -7.17
N THR A 39 11.56 -11.12 -7.27
CA THR A 39 10.12 -10.93 -7.03
C THR A 39 9.84 -10.55 -5.59
N ILE A 40 10.49 -11.22 -4.63
CA ILE A 40 10.37 -10.90 -3.20
C ILE A 40 10.82 -9.47 -2.92
N ARG A 41 11.96 -9.04 -3.48
CA ARG A 41 12.45 -7.67 -3.33
C ARG A 41 11.44 -6.66 -3.87
N SER A 42 10.81 -6.93 -5.01
CA SER A 42 9.78 -6.06 -5.58
C SER A 42 8.55 -5.95 -4.68
N HIS A 43 8.04 -7.07 -4.16
CA HIS A 43 6.92 -7.06 -3.23
C HIS A 43 7.25 -6.30 -1.94
N ARG A 44 8.43 -6.58 -1.36
CA ARG A 44 8.89 -5.89 -0.14
C ARG A 44 9.01 -4.38 -0.36
N TYR A 45 9.53 -3.93 -1.50
CA TYR A 45 9.63 -2.50 -1.82
C TYR A 45 8.25 -1.83 -1.89
N ASN A 46 7.30 -2.45 -2.59
CA ASN A 46 5.93 -1.95 -2.69
C ASN A 46 5.25 -1.85 -1.31
N LEU A 47 5.44 -2.87 -0.46
CA LEU A 47 4.86 -2.87 0.90
C LEU A 47 5.55 -1.90 1.84
N ASP A 48 6.87 -1.75 1.76
CA ASP A 48 7.59 -0.73 2.52
C ASP A 48 7.06 0.66 2.20
N PHE A 49 6.82 0.95 0.91
CA PHE A 49 6.23 2.21 0.48
C PHE A 49 4.82 2.41 1.04
N PHE A 50 3.94 1.42 0.92
CA PHE A 50 2.59 1.50 1.47
C PHE A 50 2.58 1.67 3.00
N LEU A 51 3.30 0.82 3.72
CA LEU A 51 3.26 0.76 5.18
C LEU A 51 3.99 1.94 5.85
N ASN A 52 5.13 2.36 5.32
CA ASN A 52 5.99 3.34 5.99
C ASN A 52 5.86 4.77 5.45
N HIS A 53 5.32 4.93 4.23
CA HIS A 53 5.12 6.25 3.62
C HIS A 53 3.66 6.62 3.51
N PHE A 54 2.76 5.72 3.10
CA PHE A 54 1.35 6.08 2.96
C PHE A 54 0.59 6.02 4.30
N LEU A 55 0.60 4.87 5.00
CA LEU A 55 -0.13 4.71 6.27
C LEU A 55 0.37 5.61 7.41
N LEU A 56 1.62 6.10 7.27
CA LEU A 56 2.26 7.01 8.20
C LEU A 56 2.32 8.44 7.68
N ASN A 57 1.53 8.82 6.68
CA ASN A 57 1.49 10.20 6.16
C ASN A 57 0.27 10.94 6.73
N GLY A 58 0.50 11.73 7.79
CA GLY A 58 -0.57 12.46 8.49
C GLY A 58 -1.33 11.63 9.53
N ASP A 59 -1.12 10.31 9.56
CA ASP A 59 -1.69 9.35 10.51
C ASP A 59 -0.62 8.36 11.00
N THR A 60 -1.01 7.48 11.93
CA THR A 60 -0.15 6.43 12.51
C THR A 60 -0.85 5.06 12.44
N LEU A 61 -1.32 4.69 11.25
CA LEU A 61 -2.06 3.43 11.04
C LEU A 61 -1.11 2.23 11.05
N LYS A 62 -1.50 1.15 11.73
CA LYS A 62 -0.75 -0.11 11.71
C LYS A 62 -1.10 -0.92 10.47
N ALA A 63 -0.24 -1.89 10.16
CA ALA A 63 -0.40 -2.72 8.96
C ALA A 63 -1.77 -3.43 8.83
N PRO A 64 -2.40 -3.96 9.91
CA PRO A 64 -3.74 -4.53 9.83
C PRO A 64 -4.80 -3.51 9.40
N ASP A 65 -4.76 -2.31 9.97
CA ASP A 65 -5.74 -1.25 9.71
C ASP A 65 -5.69 -0.78 8.25
N GLY A 66 -4.51 -0.88 7.62
CA GLY A 66 -4.29 -0.50 6.23
C GLY A 66 -5.15 -1.26 5.20
N VAL A 67 -5.77 -2.39 5.55
CA VAL A 67 -6.61 -3.18 4.62
C VAL A 67 -7.72 -2.33 4.01
N SER A 68 -8.29 -1.42 4.80
CA SER A 68 -9.38 -0.53 4.41
C SER A 68 -8.92 0.69 3.59
N TYR A 69 -7.61 0.95 3.53
CA TYR A 69 -7.02 2.12 2.88
C TYR A 69 -6.33 1.79 1.54
N VAL A 70 -6.39 0.53 1.10
CA VAL A 70 -5.77 0.13 -0.18
C VAL A 70 -6.40 0.83 -1.38
N GLY A 71 -7.72 1.04 -1.36
CA GLY A 71 -8.40 1.78 -2.43
C GLY A 71 -7.93 3.23 -2.53
N GLU A 72 -7.88 3.94 -1.40
CA GLU A 72 -7.37 5.32 -1.34
C GLU A 72 -5.90 5.40 -1.80
N PHE A 73 -5.08 4.43 -1.38
CA PHE A 73 -3.71 4.35 -1.84
C PHE A 73 -3.62 4.19 -3.36
N LEU A 74 -4.26 3.16 -3.94
CA LEU A 74 -4.10 2.82 -5.35
C LEU A 74 -4.83 3.76 -6.30
N GLY A 75 -5.98 4.29 -5.88
CA GLY A 75 -6.86 5.12 -6.68
C GLY A 75 -6.62 6.63 -6.55
N ASP A 76 -5.87 7.08 -5.56
CA ASP A 76 -5.60 8.51 -5.34
C ASP A 76 -4.14 8.78 -4.95
N TRP A 77 -3.75 8.44 -3.71
CA TRP A 77 -2.49 8.94 -3.15
C TRP A 77 -1.28 8.46 -3.95
N PHE A 78 -1.24 7.18 -4.34
CA PHE A 78 -0.15 6.62 -5.12
C PHE A 78 0.00 7.30 -6.47
N ILE A 79 -1.11 7.60 -7.15
CA ILE A 79 -1.13 8.26 -8.45
C ILE A 79 -0.50 9.65 -8.34
N ARG A 80 -0.91 10.43 -7.32
CA ARG A 80 -0.48 11.82 -7.14
C ARG A 80 0.90 11.98 -6.52
N LYS A 81 1.30 11.07 -5.62
CA LYS A 81 2.46 11.28 -4.73
C LYS A 81 3.66 10.41 -5.08
N ALA A 82 3.46 9.27 -5.75
CA ALA A 82 4.59 8.42 -6.15
C ALA A 82 5.12 8.86 -7.52
N ALA A 83 6.35 9.38 -7.56
CA ALA A 83 7.01 9.76 -8.82
C ALA A 83 7.21 8.60 -9.81
N TRP A 84 7.05 7.35 -9.33
CA TRP A 84 7.13 6.12 -10.11
C TRP A 84 5.73 5.51 -10.37
N SER A 85 4.66 6.29 -10.15
CA SER A 85 3.31 5.86 -10.48
C SER A 85 3.16 5.63 -11.99
N SER A 86 2.50 4.54 -12.32
CA SER A 86 2.21 4.09 -13.68
C SER A 86 1.13 3.03 -13.60
N LYS A 87 0.42 2.77 -14.68
CA LYS A 87 -0.53 1.65 -14.76
C LYS A 87 0.09 0.31 -14.34
N THR A 88 1.36 0.09 -14.71
CA THR A 88 2.10 -1.13 -14.36
C THR A 88 2.40 -1.18 -12.86
N SER A 89 2.85 -0.07 -12.27
CA SER A 89 3.13 -0.03 -10.83
C SER A 89 1.88 -0.08 -9.97
N ILE A 90 0.73 0.49 -10.40
CA ILE A 90 -0.57 0.32 -9.72
C ILE A 90 -0.93 -1.17 -9.62
N LYS A 91 -0.86 -1.90 -10.74
CA LYS A 91 -1.13 -3.35 -10.78
C LYS A 91 -0.14 -4.14 -9.93
N SER A 92 1.15 -3.77 -9.96
CA SER A 92 2.20 -4.41 -9.15
C SER A 92 1.99 -4.19 -7.65
N ASN A 93 1.61 -2.99 -7.23
CA ASN A 93 1.25 -2.69 -5.85
C ASN A 93 0.02 -3.50 -5.42
N ALA A 94 -1.05 -3.52 -6.23
CA ALA A 94 -2.25 -4.31 -5.94
C ALA A 94 -1.94 -5.82 -5.78
N ALA A 95 -1.05 -6.38 -6.60
CA ALA A 95 -0.61 -7.76 -6.47
C ALA A 95 0.18 -8.00 -5.17
N SER A 96 1.03 -7.05 -4.79
CA SER A 96 1.83 -7.10 -3.56
C SER A 96 0.93 -7.03 -2.33
N LEU A 97 -0.02 -6.09 -2.31
CA LEU A 97 -0.99 -5.90 -1.24
C LEU A 97 -1.91 -7.12 -1.07
N LYS A 98 -2.39 -7.72 -2.16
CA LYS A 98 -3.16 -8.98 -2.06
C LYS A 98 -2.36 -10.11 -1.39
N LYS A 99 -1.08 -10.28 -1.74
CA LYS A 99 -0.21 -11.28 -1.10
C LYS A 99 0.02 -10.96 0.37
N PHE A 100 0.31 -9.70 0.67
CA PHE A 100 0.53 -9.25 2.04
C PHE A 100 -0.70 -9.47 2.92
N TYR A 101 -1.89 -9.08 2.46
CA TYR A 101 -3.12 -9.31 3.23
C TYR A 101 -3.56 -10.78 3.25
N THR A 102 -3.15 -11.61 2.30
CA THR A 102 -3.25 -13.08 2.45
C THR A 102 -2.44 -13.55 3.66
N PHE A 103 -1.16 -13.17 3.73
CA PHE A 103 -0.27 -13.47 4.85
C PHE A 103 -0.81 -12.94 6.19
N MET A 104 -1.33 -11.71 6.23
CA MET A 104 -1.90 -11.13 7.45
C MET A 104 -3.17 -11.87 7.91
N THR A 105 -4.03 -12.32 6.99
CA THR A 105 -5.19 -13.13 7.32
C THR A 105 -4.80 -14.52 7.82
N GLU A 106 -3.78 -15.16 7.23
CA GLU A 106 -3.24 -16.43 7.73
C GLU A 106 -2.68 -16.33 9.15
N LYS A 107 -2.12 -15.17 9.52
CA LYS A 107 -1.68 -14.85 10.89
C LYS A 107 -2.80 -14.46 11.84
N GLY A 108 -4.05 -14.37 11.38
CA GLY A 108 -5.20 -13.92 12.17
C GLY A 108 -5.18 -12.43 12.52
N MET A 109 -4.38 -11.62 11.82
CA MET A 109 -4.24 -10.19 12.05
C MET A 109 -5.28 -9.36 11.29
N VAL A 110 -5.84 -9.90 10.22
CA VAL A 110 -6.91 -9.27 9.41
C VAL A 110 -8.01 -10.29 9.21
N LYS A 111 -9.27 -9.86 9.35
CA LYS A 111 -10.39 -10.80 9.25
C LYS A 111 -10.61 -11.26 7.80
N PRO A 112 -11.02 -12.52 7.56
CA PRO A 112 -11.25 -13.03 6.21
C PRO A 112 -12.26 -12.21 5.39
N GLU A 113 -13.27 -11.62 6.04
CA GLU A 113 -14.25 -10.74 5.41
C GLU A 113 -13.63 -9.43 4.90
N GLU A 114 -12.73 -8.81 5.66
CA GLU A 114 -12.02 -7.58 5.27
C GLU A 114 -11.10 -7.86 4.08
N PHE A 115 -10.38 -8.97 4.12
CA PHE A 115 -9.55 -9.39 2.99
C PHE A 115 -10.39 -9.75 1.74
N THR A 116 -11.58 -10.30 1.93
CA THR A 116 -12.51 -10.59 0.82
C THR A 116 -13.05 -9.30 0.20
N ALA A 117 -13.44 -8.32 1.03
CA ALA A 117 -13.83 -7.00 0.57
C ALA A 117 -12.69 -6.31 -0.20
N LEU A 118 -11.46 -6.35 0.30
CA LEU A 118 -10.28 -5.82 -0.39
C LEU A 118 -10.09 -6.44 -1.78
N LYS A 119 -10.18 -7.78 -1.89
CA LYS A 119 -10.05 -8.46 -3.18
C LYS A 119 -11.13 -8.04 -4.17
N GLN A 120 -12.35 -7.84 -3.68
CA GLN A 120 -13.47 -7.38 -4.50
C GLN A 120 -13.24 -5.95 -4.97
N GLN A 121 -12.85 -5.05 -4.06
CA GLN A 121 -12.52 -3.66 -4.37
C GLN A 121 -11.44 -3.57 -5.45
N ILE A 122 -10.31 -4.27 -5.28
CA ILE A 122 -9.23 -4.32 -6.28
C ILE A 122 -9.73 -4.85 -7.64
N LYS A 123 -10.72 -5.74 -7.66
CA LYS A 123 -11.25 -6.28 -8.92
C LYS A 123 -12.15 -5.28 -9.62
N GLU A 124 -13.02 -4.60 -8.88
CA GLU A 124 -14.04 -3.69 -9.42
C GLU A 124 -13.46 -2.34 -9.80
N GLU A 125 -12.61 -1.76 -8.95
CA GLU A 125 -12.11 -0.39 -9.12
C GLU A 125 -10.80 -0.29 -9.92
N MET A 126 -10.14 -1.42 -10.23
CA MET A 126 -8.88 -1.39 -11.00
C MET A 126 -9.00 -0.66 -12.34
N PRO A 127 -10.04 -0.88 -13.18
CA PRO A 127 -10.20 -0.08 -14.40
C PRO A 127 -10.23 1.42 -14.11
N ASP A 128 -11.00 1.83 -13.10
CA ASP A 128 -11.16 3.24 -12.72
C ASP A 128 -9.85 3.84 -12.21
N TRP A 129 -9.05 3.12 -11.42
CA TRP A 129 -7.74 3.59 -10.98
C TRP A 129 -6.77 3.81 -12.15
N LEU A 130 -6.84 2.97 -13.18
CA LEU A 130 -5.99 3.10 -14.38
C LEU A 130 -6.44 4.27 -15.26
N ASP A 131 -7.74 4.52 -15.35
CA ASP A 131 -8.30 5.66 -16.07
C ASP A 131 -8.03 6.97 -15.32
N THR A 132 -8.13 6.97 -13.98
CA THR A 132 -7.70 8.08 -13.13
C THR A 132 -6.22 8.41 -13.35
N PHE A 133 -5.35 7.41 -13.47
CA PHE A 133 -3.94 7.65 -13.80
C PHE A 133 -3.79 8.35 -15.15
N ASP A 134 -4.54 7.95 -16.18
CA ASP A 134 -4.49 8.63 -17.48
C ASP A 134 -4.98 10.08 -17.39
N ARG A 135 -6.11 10.31 -16.70
CA ARG A 135 -6.66 11.64 -16.49
C ARG A 135 -5.67 12.53 -15.75
N TYR A 136 -5.04 12.02 -14.70
CA TYR A 136 -4.06 12.77 -13.90
C TYR A 136 -2.85 13.23 -14.71
N ASN A 137 -2.41 12.42 -15.67
CA ASN A 137 -1.28 12.74 -16.54
C ASN A 137 -1.71 13.51 -17.81
N ASN A 138 -2.99 13.80 -17.98
CA ASN A 138 -3.49 14.61 -19.07
C ASN A 138 -3.37 16.09 -18.70
N LEU A 139 -2.49 16.81 -19.39
CA LEU A 139 -2.22 18.23 -19.14
C LEU A 139 -3.38 19.16 -19.55
N ASP A 140 -4.36 18.64 -20.30
CA ASP A 140 -5.53 19.39 -20.75
C ASP A 140 -6.71 19.31 -19.77
N LEU A 141 -6.58 18.57 -18.66
CA LEU A 141 -7.62 18.41 -17.64
C LEU A 141 -7.29 19.21 -16.39
N ASP A 142 -8.31 19.81 -15.78
CA ASP A 142 -8.20 20.35 -14.43
C ASP A 142 -8.21 19.21 -13.40
N LEU A 143 -7.65 19.45 -12.22
CA LEU A 143 -7.57 18.42 -11.16
C LEU A 143 -8.95 17.89 -10.75
N ASP A 144 -9.98 18.74 -10.81
CA ASP A 144 -11.36 18.38 -10.48
C ASP A 144 -11.96 17.39 -11.50
N ASP A 145 -11.46 17.35 -12.74
CA ASP A 145 -11.89 16.41 -13.77
C ASP A 145 -11.21 15.02 -13.63
N VAL A 146 -10.16 14.92 -12.81
CA VAL A 146 -9.40 13.68 -12.64
C VAL A 146 -10.11 12.69 -11.72
N TRP A 147 -10.78 13.18 -10.68
CA TRP A 147 -11.60 12.41 -9.75
C TRP A 147 -13.05 12.90 -9.81
N PRO A 148 -13.82 12.50 -10.85
CA PRO A 148 -15.23 12.88 -10.96
C PRO A 148 -16.01 12.30 -9.77
N ILE A 149 -16.72 13.20 -9.06
CA ILE A 149 -17.53 12.90 -7.86
C ILE A 149 -18.86 12.24 -8.26
#